data_AF-A0A2V9VTC6-F1
#
_entry.id   AF-A0A2V9VTC6-F1
#
_cell.length_a   1.000
_cell.length_b   1.000
_cell.length_c   1.000
_cell.angle_alpha   90.00
_cell.angle_beta   90.00
_cell.angle_gamma   90.00
#
_symmetry.space_group_name_H-M   'P 1'
#
loop_
_entity.id
_entity.type
_entity.pdbx_description
1 polymer ?
#
loop_
_entity_poly.entity_id
_entity_poly.type
_entity_poly.pdbx_seq_one_letter_code
_entity_poly.pdbx_strand_id
1 'polypeptide(L)'
;MLPGFAKIARVIATLGAIELAAGFMLAQTTNPLVGSWNFTVTVTGGCTANCKYIGVLAFNQGGTVVEQRGTTIEYYGLGYVERTALGTWRSTGGTPPYTFRMKNFVFDSTGNLSALILGTSGITLGSTLNSFSGSGTAKIFKAGGTLIDTETFTITGTRF
;
A
#
# COMPACT_ATOMS: atom_id res chain seq x y z
N MET A 1 -17.40 25.75 -46.30
CA MET A 1 -18.23 25.99 -45.09
C MET A 1 -19.06 24.75 -44.82
N LEU A 2 -18.73 24.03 -43.76
CA LEU A 2 -19.60 23.09 -43.04
C LEU A 2 -19.03 23.00 -41.60
N PRO A 3 -19.88 22.91 -40.56
CA PRO A 3 -19.57 23.46 -39.25
C PRO A 3 -19.17 22.42 -38.20
N GLY A 4 -18.28 22.84 -37.29
CA GLY A 4 -18.37 22.61 -35.84
C GLY A 4 -18.34 21.18 -35.29
N PHE A 5 -17.15 20.66 -35.01
CA PHE A 5 -16.99 19.57 -34.04
C PHE A 5 -16.75 20.14 -32.64
N ALA A 6 -17.83 20.53 -31.96
CA ALA A 6 -17.87 20.60 -30.51
C ALA A 6 -18.92 19.61 -30.03
N LYS A 7 -18.50 18.49 -29.43
CA LYS A 7 -19.34 17.64 -28.57
C LYS A 7 -18.43 16.80 -27.67
N ILE A 8 -18.12 17.40 -26.52
CA ILE A 8 -18.00 16.82 -25.19
C ILE A 8 -18.08 15.28 -25.20
N ALA A 9 -16.92 14.63 -25.01
CA ALA A 9 -16.85 13.21 -24.74
C ALA A 9 -17.57 12.94 -23.40
N ARG A 10 -18.78 12.40 -23.50
CA ARG A 10 -19.56 11.91 -22.36
C ARG A 10 -18.81 10.74 -21.72
N VAL A 11 -18.42 10.94 -20.47
CA VAL A 11 -18.02 9.88 -19.54
C VAL A 11 -19.19 8.88 -19.46
N ILE A 12 -19.02 7.68 -20.03
CA ILE A 12 -19.94 6.56 -19.80
C ILE A 12 -19.36 5.78 -18.63
N ALA A 13 -19.93 6.00 -17.46
CA ALA A 13 -19.82 5.10 -16.32
C ALA A 13 -20.52 3.79 -16.70
N THR A 14 -19.75 2.74 -16.99
CA THR A 14 -20.27 1.38 -17.05
C THR A 14 -20.42 0.82 -15.64
N LEU A 15 -21.59 1.03 -15.05
CA LEU A 15 -22.16 0.10 -14.07
C LEU A 15 -22.80 -1.05 -14.86
N GLY A 16 -22.13 -2.20 -14.87
CA GLY A 16 -22.65 -3.43 -15.45
C GLY A 16 -22.16 -4.59 -14.59
N ALA A 17 -23.03 -5.09 -13.72
CA ALA A 17 -22.76 -6.24 -12.88
C ALA A 17 -23.21 -7.53 -13.60
N ILE A 18 -22.40 -8.58 -13.43
CA ILE A 18 -22.76 -10.01 -13.33
C ILE A 18 -22.72 -10.87 -14.62
N GLU A 19 -21.84 -11.89 -14.52
CA GLU A 19 -21.83 -13.23 -15.15
C GLU A 19 -21.15 -13.48 -16.52
N LEU A 20 -19.83 -13.70 -16.46
CA LEU A 20 -19.16 -14.77 -17.22
C LEU A 20 -18.49 -15.73 -16.23
N ALA A 21 -19.31 -16.51 -15.52
CA ALA A 21 -18.90 -17.65 -14.72
C ALA A 21 -18.58 -18.85 -15.64
N ALA A 22 -17.41 -18.83 -16.29
CA ALA A 22 -16.78 -20.01 -16.92
C ALA A 22 -15.31 -19.81 -17.33
N GLY A 23 -14.75 -18.60 -17.21
CA GLY A 23 -13.33 -18.32 -17.51
C GLY A 23 -12.42 -18.24 -16.28
N PHE A 24 -13.00 -18.20 -15.07
CA PHE A 24 -12.28 -18.17 -13.79
C PHE A 24 -11.81 -19.58 -13.37
N MET A 25 -11.24 -20.34 -14.30
CA MET A 25 -10.15 -21.23 -13.92
C MET A 25 -9.04 -20.29 -13.46
N LEU A 26 -9.13 -19.94 -12.17
CA LEU A 26 -8.22 -19.14 -11.39
C LEU A 26 -6.81 -19.34 -11.95
N ALA A 27 -6.13 -18.26 -12.34
CA ALA A 27 -4.71 -18.21 -12.10
C ALA A 27 -4.55 -18.36 -10.58
N GLN A 28 -4.64 -19.59 -10.07
CA GLN A 28 -4.40 -19.90 -8.69
C GLN A 28 -3.00 -19.38 -8.43
N THR A 29 -2.95 -18.38 -7.57
CA THR A 29 -1.72 -17.71 -7.24
C THR A 29 -0.85 -18.77 -6.56
N THR A 30 0.18 -19.27 -7.24
CA THR A 30 1.04 -20.30 -6.63
C THR A 30 1.80 -19.75 -5.42
N ASN A 31 1.92 -18.42 -5.34
CA ASN A 31 2.59 -17.78 -4.23
C ASN A 31 1.63 -17.49 -3.07
N PRO A 32 1.85 -18.06 -1.87
CA PRO A 32 0.96 -17.89 -0.74
C PRO A 32 0.95 -16.46 -0.16
N LEU A 33 1.88 -15.58 -0.53
CA LEU A 33 1.81 -14.17 -0.12
C LEU A 33 0.71 -13.39 -0.87
N VAL A 34 0.36 -13.81 -2.08
CA VAL A 34 -0.63 -13.11 -2.91
C VAL A 34 -2.01 -13.18 -2.25
N GLY A 35 -2.73 -12.06 -2.31
CA GLY A 35 -4.04 -11.88 -1.69
C GLY A 35 -4.14 -10.62 -0.85
N SER A 36 -5.28 -10.46 -0.19
CA SER A 36 -5.59 -9.34 0.68
C SER A 36 -5.37 -9.69 2.14
N TRP A 37 -4.83 -8.73 2.88
CA TRP A 37 -4.42 -8.89 4.27
C TRP A 37 -4.86 -7.70 5.09
N ASN A 38 -5.58 -7.95 6.18
CA ASN A 38 -5.70 -6.99 7.26
C ASN A 38 -4.34 -6.88 7.94
N PHE A 39 -3.73 -5.70 7.92
CA PHE A 39 -2.39 -5.52 8.47
C PHE A 39 -2.39 -4.53 9.63
N THR A 40 -1.40 -4.68 10.49
CA THR A 40 -1.04 -3.72 11.54
C THR A 40 0.42 -3.37 11.36
N VAL A 41 0.75 -2.09 11.29
CA VAL A 41 2.12 -1.59 11.40
C VAL A 41 2.28 -0.89 12.74
N THR A 42 3.39 -1.16 13.41
CA THR A 42 3.83 -0.43 14.60
C THR A 42 5.16 0.25 14.27
N VAL A 43 5.15 1.58 14.25
CA VAL A 43 6.34 2.42 14.08
C VAL A 43 7.06 2.51 15.42
N THR A 44 8.36 2.22 15.42
CA THR A 44 9.17 2.13 16.65
C THR A 44 10.14 3.30 16.84
N GLY A 45 10.27 4.20 15.88
CA GLY A 45 11.05 5.45 16.00
C GLY A 45 10.40 6.59 15.19
N GLY A 46 10.63 7.85 15.58
CA GLY A 46 10.13 9.04 14.85
C GLY A 46 8.66 9.42 15.10
N CYS A 47 7.85 8.47 15.58
CA CYS A 47 6.45 8.74 15.92
C CYS A 47 6.27 9.30 17.35
N THR A 48 5.42 10.33 17.48
CA THR A 48 5.11 11.02 18.74
C THR A 48 3.79 10.58 19.39
N ALA A 49 2.81 10.16 18.59
CA ALA A 49 1.52 9.68 19.08
C ALA A 49 0.87 8.71 18.07
N ASN A 50 0.09 7.74 18.56
CA ASN A 50 -0.65 6.79 17.72
C ASN A 50 0.23 6.02 16.70
N CYS A 51 1.39 5.52 17.14
CA CYS A 51 2.39 4.85 16.29
C CYS A 51 1.97 3.52 15.69
N LYS A 52 0.70 3.16 15.83
CA LYS A 52 0.10 1.96 15.27
C LYS A 52 -0.92 2.36 14.22
N TYR A 53 -0.88 1.68 13.08
CA TYR A 53 -1.94 1.80 12.09
C TYR A 53 -2.38 0.49 11.49
N ILE A 54 -3.63 0.50 11.03
CA ILE A 54 -4.33 -0.67 10.53
C ILE A 54 -4.89 -0.31 9.15
N GLY A 55 -4.87 -1.29 8.25
CA GLY A 55 -5.43 -1.17 6.92
C GLY A 55 -5.47 -2.51 6.21
N VAL A 56 -5.64 -2.46 4.90
CA VAL A 56 -5.58 -3.60 4.00
C VAL A 56 -4.40 -3.45 3.05
N LEU A 57 -3.60 -4.51 2.96
CA LEU A 57 -2.58 -4.67 1.92
C LEU A 57 -3.07 -5.73 0.94
N ALA A 58 -2.97 -5.45 -0.36
CA ALA A 58 -3.16 -6.45 -1.40
C ALA A 58 -1.82 -6.68 -2.10
N PHE A 59 -1.25 -7.87 -1.90
CA PHE A 59 -0.13 -8.35 -2.71
C PHE A 59 -0.71 -8.98 -3.97
N ASN A 60 -0.47 -8.37 -5.12
CA ASN A 60 -1.03 -8.81 -6.39
C ASN A 60 -0.08 -9.78 -7.08
N GLN A 61 -0.66 -10.65 -7.90
CA GLN A 61 0.11 -11.37 -8.91
C GLN A 61 0.79 -10.37 -9.86
N GLY A 62 2.03 -10.65 -10.26
CA GLY A 62 2.86 -9.70 -11.02
C GLY A 62 3.75 -8.80 -10.15
N GLY A 63 3.80 -9.02 -8.84
CA GLY A 63 4.81 -8.38 -7.97
C GLY A 63 4.48 -6.93 -7.60
N THR A 64 3.21 -6.52 -7.69
CA THR A 64 2.76 -5.21 -7.21
C THR A 64 2.08 -5.34 -5.85
N VAL A 65 2.15 -4.29 -5.03
CA VAL A 65 1.45 -4.22 -3.75
C VAL A 65 0.75 -2.87 -3.63
N VAL A 66 -0.46 -2.88 -3.09
CA VAL A 66 -1.23 -1.67 -2.79
C VAL A 66 -1.68 -1.68 -1.34
N GLU A 67 -1.66 -0.50 -0.73
CA GLU A 67 -2.20 -0.26 0.62
C GLU A 67 -3.44 0.62 0.53
N GLN A 68 -4.49 0.19 1.20
CA GLN A 68 -5.60 1.04 1.59
C GLN A 68 -5.65 1.09 3.11
N ARG A 69 -5.51 2.28 3.66
CA ARG A 69 -5.45 2.47 5.10
C ARG A 69 -6.85 2.69 5.68
N GLY A 70 -7.09 2.19 6.89
CA GLY A 70 -8.35 2.38 7.62
C GLY A 70 -8.28 3.42 8.76
N THR A 71 -7.10 3.92 9.13
CA THR A 71 -6.91 4.88 10.25
C THR A 71 -5.99 6.04 9.88
N THR A 72 -6.08 7.18 10.58
CA THR A 72 -5.15 8.34 10.45
C THR A 72 -3.95 8.21 11.40
N ILE A 73 -2.81 8.85 11.10
CA ILE A 73 -1.64 8.96 12.00
C ILE A 73 -1.22 10.42 12.03
N GLU A 74 -0.69 10.84 13.17
CA GLU A 74 0.04 12.09 13.32
C GLU A 74 1.55 11.85 13.23
N TYR A 75 2.21 12.52 12.29
CA TYR A 75 3.66 12.52 12.16
C TYR A 75 4.26 13.83 12.67
N TYR A 76 5.41 13.75 13.33
CA TYR A 76 6.14 14.94 13.75
C TYR A 76 6.46 15.84 12.54
N GLY A 77 6.00 17.08 12.58
CA GLY A 77 6.19 18.06 11.50
C GLY A 77 5.26 17.91 10.29
N LEU A 78 4.35 16.94 10.26
CA LEU A 78 3.34 16.78 9.19
C LEU A 78 1.90 16.82 9.70
N GLY A 79 1.65 16.60 11.00
CA GLY A 79 0.29 16.57 11.57
C GLY A 79 -0.49 15.32 11.16
N TYR A 80 -1.82 15.38 11.25
CA TYR A 80 -2.71 14.30 10.79
C TYR A 80 -2.72 14.23 9.27
N VAL A 81 -2.44 13.04 8.74
CA VAL A 81 -2.32 12.86 7.29
C VAL A 81 -3.06 11.64 6.77
N GLU A 82 -3.60 11.79 5.57
CA GLU A 82 -4.09 10.69 4.75
C GLU A 82 -3.02 10.24 3.75
N ARG A 83 -3.00 8.95 3.45
CA ARG A 83 -2.04 8.38 2.51
C ARG A 83 -2.62 7.21 1.73
N THR A 84 -2.17 7.12 0.49
CA THR A 84 -2.23 5.88 -0.29
C THR A 84 -0.81 5.41 -0.56
N ALA A 85 -0.62 4.10 -0.67
CA ALA A 85 0.67 3.56 -0.99
C ALA A 85 0.61 2.50 -2.08
N LEU A 86 1.58 2.60 -2.97
CA LEU A 86 1.78 1.70 -4.09
C LEU A 86 3.21 1.18 -4.04
N GLY A 87 3.41 -0.05 -4.46
CA GLY A 87 4.71 -0.67 -4.34
C GLY A 87 4.89 -1.92 -5.15
N THR A 88 5.99 -2.59 -4.87
CA THR A 88 6.35 -3.87 -5.46
C THR A 88 6.76 -4.86 -4.39
N TRP A 89 6.52 -6.15 -4.62
CA TRP A 89 7.01 -7.23 -3.80
C TRP A 89 7.69 -8.29 -4.66
N ARG A 90 8.57 -9.08 -4.05
CA ARG A 90 9.19 -10.25 -4.67
C ARG A 90 9.49 -11.31 -3.62
N SER A 91 9.49 -12.57 -4.04
CA SER A 91 10.16 -13.63 -3.28
C SER A 91 11.67 -13.49 -3.44
N THR A 92 12.40 -13.70 -2.36
CA THR A 92 13.87 -13.62 -2.33
C THR A 92 14.52 -15.01 -2.33
N GLY A 93 13.76 -16.07 -2.06
CA GLY A 93 14.28 -17.41 -1.81
C GLY A 93 15.18 -17.55 -0.56
N GLY A 94 15.34 -16.47 0.23
CA GLY A 94 16.22 -16.41 1.40
C GLY A 94 15.47 -16.08 2.68
N THR A 95 16.19 -15.51 3.67
CA THR A 95 15.61 -15.08 4.94
C THR A 95 15.71 -13.55 5.05
N PRO A 96 14.60 -12.79 5.04
CA PRO A 96 13.21 -13.24 4.95
C PRO A 96 12.81 -13.67 3.53
N PRO A 97 11.83 -14.58 3.37
CA PRO A 97 11.46 -15.20 2.09
C PRO A 97 10.81 -14.25 1.09
N TYR A 98 10.34 -13.10 1.57
CA TYR A 98 9.75 -12.05 0.77
C TYR A 98 10.32 -10.70 1.16
N THR A 99 10.36 -9.79 0.19
CA THR A 99 10.57 -8.36 0.46
C THR A 99 9.56 -7.54 -0.32
N PHE A 100 9.08 -6.47 0.29
CA PHE A 100 8.30 -5.46 -0.40
C PHE A 100 8.89 -4.08 -0.18
N ARG A 101 8.62 -3.20 -1.15
CA ARG A 101 8.94 -1.79 -1.12
C ARG A 101 7.71 -1.01 -1.50
N MET A 102 7.39 0.03 -0.75
CA MET A 102 6.23 0.88 -0.98
C MET A 102 6.59 2.35 -0.96
N LYS A 103 5.89 3.11 -1.79
CA LYS A 103 5.89 4.57 -1.79
C LYS A 103 4.52 5.03 -1.33
N ASN A 104 4.50 5.74 -0.21
CA ASN A 104 3.32 6.41 0.32
C ASN A 104 3.35 7.86 -0.14
N PHE A 105 2.19 8.36 -0.55
CA PHE A 105 1.96 9.77 -0.84
C PHE A 105 1.16 10.35 0.30
N VAL A 106 1.70 11.40 0.92
CA VAL A 106 1.11 12.07 2.08
C VAL A 106 0.57 13.40 1.60
N PHE A 107 -0.72 13.61 1.79
CA PHE A 107 -1.40 14.84 1.39
C PHE A 107 -1.83 15.64 2.61
N ASP A 108 -1.77 16.96 2.50
CA ASP A 108 -2.37 17.86 3.49
C ASP A 108 -3.89 18.03 3.26
N SER A 109 -4.55 18.78 4.15
CA SER A 109 -5.99 19.03 4.10
C SER A 109 -6.46 19.84 2.89
N THR A 110 -5.52 20.44 2.14
CA THR A 110 -5.80 21.17 0.90
C THR A 110 -5.57 20.32 -0.36
N GLY A 111 -5.18 19.06 -0.18
CA GLY A 111 -4.90 18.11 -1.25
C GLY A 111 -3.51 18.27 -1.89
N ASN A 112 -2.63 19.08 -1.30
CA ASN A 112 -1.26 19.22 -1.78
C ASN A 112 -0.38 18.09 -1.23
N LEU A 113 0.55 17.61 -2.05
CA LEU A 113 1.54 16.65 -1.60
C LEU A 113 2.45 17.31 -0.56
N SER A 114 2.42 16.83 0.68
CA SER A 114 3.22 17.37 1.79
C SER A 114 4.50 16.55 2.01
N ALA A 115 4.41 15.23 1.84
CA ALA A 115 5.53 14.32 2.04
C ALA A 115 5.44 13.04 1.19
N LEU A 116 6.56 12.35 1.10
CA LEU A 116 6.71 11.03 0.50
C LEU A 116 7.35 10.09 1.51
N ILE A 117 6.82 8.88 1.66
CA ILE A 117 7.42 7.86 2.55
C ILE A 117 7.82 6.65 1.71
N LEU A 118 9.09 6.27 1.77
CA LEU A 118 9.60 5.06 1.14
C LEU A 118 9.84 3.98 2.19
N GLY A 119 8.93 3.01 2.25
CA GLY A 119 9.02 1.85 3.14
C GLY A 119 9.67 0.67 2.44
N THR A 120 10.52 -0.08 3.14
CA THR A 120 11.00 -1.40 2.71
C THR A 120 10.89 -2.35 3.88
N SER A 121 10.35 -3.55 3.65
CA SER A 121 10.23 -4.58 4.68
C SER A 121 10.46 -5.96 4.12
N GLY A 122 10.97 -6.84 4.99
CA GLY A 122 11.03 -8.26 4.78
C GLY A 122 9.87 -8.97 5.47
N ILE A 123 9.26 -9.95 4.79
CA ILE A 123 8.05 -10.63 5.25
C ILE A 123 8.26 -12.13 5.33
N THR A 124 7.74 -12.73 6.39
CA THR A 124 7.64 -14.17 6.61
C THR A 124 6.19 -14.54 6.83
N LEU A 125 5.71 -15.55 6.11
CA LEU A 125 4.36 -16.11 6.33
C LEU A 125 4.37 -17.03 7.56
N GLY A 126 3.27 -17.02 8.31
CA GLY A 126 3.01 -18.01 9.35
C GLY A 126 2.83 -19.41 8.76
N SER A 127 2.98 -20.43 9.60
CA SER A 127 2.90 -21.84 9.19
C SER A 127 1.56 -22.24 8.56
N THR A 128 0.47 -21.60 8.97
CA THR A 128 -0.89 -21.81 8.42
C THR A 128 -1.16 -21.00 7.16
N LEU A 129 -0.20 -20.18 6.72
CA LEU A 129 -0.33 -19.25 5.60
C LEU A 129 -1.49 -18.24 5.74
N ASN A 130 -2.07 -18.11 6.94
CA ASN A 130 -3.17 -17.18 7.24
C ASN A 130 -2.71 -15.92 7.98
N SER A 131 -1.41 -15.81 8.26
CA SER A 131 -0.79 -14.63 8.84
C SER A 131 0.59 -14.37 8.24
N PHE A 132 1.09 -13.16 8.42
CA PHE A 132 2.48 -12.81 8.16
C PHE A 132 3.02 -11.88 9.24
N SER A 133 4.34 -11.85 9.36
CA SER A 133 5.06 -10.86 10.15
C SER A 133 6.29 -10.37 9.39
N GLY A 134 6.75 -9.17 9.77
CA GLY A 134 7.90 -8.54 9.16
C GLY A 134 8.38 -7.34 9.94
N SER A 135 9.54 -6.84 9.51
CA SER A 135 10.10 -5.58 9.98
C SER A 135 10.76 -4.85 8.83
N GLY A 136 10.95 -3.54 8.99
CA GLY A 136 11.40 -2.70 7.91
C GLY A 136 11.88 -1.33 8.36
N THR A 137 12.26 -0.54 7.36
CA THR A 137 12.63 0.86 7.51
C THR A 137 11.78 1.73 6.59
N ALA A 138 11.43 2.92 7.06
CA ALA A 138 10.71 3.93 6.31
C ALA A 138 11.53 5.21 6.26
N LYS A 139 11.77 5.73 5.06
CA LYS A 139 12.41 7.03 4.86
C LYS A 139 11.36 8.07 4.52
N ILE A 140 11.32 9.16 5.27
CA ILE A 140 10.33 10.24 5.11
C ILE A 140 11.01 11.43 4.44
N PHE A 141 10.43 11.88 3.34
CA PHE A 141 10.92 13.02 2.56
C PHE A 141 9.85 14.11 2.53
N LYS A 142 10.27 15.38 2.60
CA LYS A 142 9.41 16.50 2.20
C LYS A 142 9.03 16.37 0.73
N ALA A 143 7.94 17.02 0.31
CA ALA A 143 7.53 17.07 -1.09
C ALA A 143 8.67 17.52 -2.05
N GLY A 144 9.55 18.41 -1.60
CA GLY A 144 10.75 18.85 -2.35
C GLY A 144 11.90 17.85 -2.43
N GLY A 145 11.76 16.64 -1.86
CA GLY A 145 12.73 15.54 -1.96
C GLY A 145 13.80 15.49 -0.86
N THR A 146 13.84 16.46 0.06
CA THR A 146 14.74 16.42 1.22
C THR A 146 14.32 15.34 2.21
N LEU A 147 15.24 14.44 2.58
CA LEU A 147 15.04 13.47 3.66
C LEU A 147 14.92 14.21 4.99
N ILE A 148 13.86 13.91 5.74
CA ILE A 148 13.61 14.51 7.06
C ILE A 148 13.72 13.50 8.20
N ASP A 149 13.42 12.23 7.96
CA ASP A 149 13.54 11.21 8.99
C ASP A 149 13.71 9.79 8.41
N THR A 150 14.22 8.88 9.24
CA THR A 150 14.26 7.45 8.98
C THR A 150 13.75 6.69 10.19
N GLU A 151 12.65 5.98 10.01
CA GLU A 151 11.97 5.22 11.05
C GLU A 151 12.17 3.72 10.85
N THR A 152 12.09 2.97 11.95
CA THR A 152 11.93 1.52 11.93
C THR A 152 10.48 1.17 12.23
N PHE A 153 10.02 0.04 11.68
CA PHE A 153 8.68 -0.46 11.98
C PHE A 153 8.63 -1.98 11.97
N THR A 154 7.64 -2.52 12.67
CA THR A 154 7.18 -3.90 12.52
C THR A 154 5.84 -3.91 11.81
N ILE A 155 5.57 -5.00 11.09
CA ILE A 155 4.31 -5.21 10.40
C ILE A 155 3.83 -6.63 10.65
N THR A 156 2.54 -6.79 10.91
CA THR A 156 1.86 -8.08 10.92
C THR A 156 0.65 -8.00 10.02
N GLY A 157 0.19 -9.15 9.51
CA GLY A 157 -1.08 -9.22 8.83
C GLY A 157 -1.75 -10.56 8.97
N THR A 158 -3.07 -10.56 8.80
CA THR A 158 -3.94 -11.74 8.73
C THR A 158 -4.72 -11.68 7.44
N ARG A 159 -5.05 -12.83 6.86
CA ARG A 159 -5.90 -12.83 5.66
C ARG A 159 -7.22 -12.12 5.91
N PHE A 160 -7.69 -11.43 4.86
CA PHE A 160 -9.04 -10.87 4.81
C PHE A 160 -10.05 -11.96 4.46
#